data_AF-A0AAU1XJU1-F1
#
_entry.id   AF-A0AAU1XJU1-F1
#
_cell.length_a   1.000
_cell.length_b   1.000
_cell.length_c   1.000
_cell.angle_alpha   90.00
_cell.angle_beta   90.00
_cell.angle_gamma   90.00
#
_symmetry.space_group_name_H-M   'P 1'
#
loop_
_entity.id
_entity.type
_entity.pdbx_description
1 polymer ?
#
loop_
_entity_poly.entity_id
_entity_poly.type
_entity_poly.pdbx_seq_one_letter_code
_entity_poly.pdbx_strand_id
1 'polypeptide(L)'
;MDTILSVDAILLNIAWFLFVGLVVVALLLGGFKLGQRVRAKEPPPPTTEEQPHLPNGGAVYEVREERDPVEIPEGGLRPHEMQGYGNFGSTTSSHPEDVRKEREAGYEQPEGPGPHPQPGSPPDAGRGAHA
;
A
#
# COMPACT_ATOMS: atom_id res chain seq x y z
N MET A 1 11.25 63.85 -23.55
CA MET A 1 9.85 63.37 -23.62
C MET A 1 9.81 61.83 -23.70
N ASP A 2 10.88 61.21 -24.21
CA ASP A 2 10.99 59.75 -24.38
C ASP A 2 11.13 58.97 -23.06
N THR A 3 11.71 59.59 -22.03
CA THR A 3 11.86 58.99 -20.70
C THR A 3 10.54 58.85 -19.95
N ILE A 4 9.61 59.81 -20.08
CA ILE A 4 8.29 59.75 -19.43
C ILE A 4 7.43 58.66 -20.10
N LEU A 5 7.42 58.61 -21.43
CA LEU A 5 6.73 57.56 -22.19
C LEU A 5 7.30 56.16 -21.89
N SER A 6 8.61 56.04 -21.69
CA SER A 6 9.27 54.78 -21.32
C SER A 6 8.92 54.32 -19.90
N VAL A 7 8.91 55.23 -18.92
CA VAL A 7 8.54 54.91 -17.53
C VAL A 7 7.08 54.49 -17.42
N ASP A 8 6.15 55.18 -18.11
CA ASP A 8 4.74 54.80 -18.14
C ASP A 8 4.54 53.41 -18.77
N ALA A 9 5.26 53.10 -19.86
CA ALA A 9 5.22 51.78 -20.48
C ALA A 9 5.74 50.67 -19.54
N ILE A 10 6.83 50.93 -18.80
CA ILE A 10 7.37 49.99 -17.81
C ILE A 10 6.35 49.75 -16.69
N LEU A 11 5.76 50.81 -16.15
CA LEU A 11 4.77 50.70 -15.08
C LEU A 11 3.51 49.94 -15.53
N LEU A 12 3.02 50.19 -16.76
CA LEU A 12 1.90 49.47 -17.35
C LEU A 12 2.22 47.97 -17.53
N ASN A 13 3.42 47.64 -17.99
CA ASN A 13 3.85 46.25 -18.15
C ASN A 13 3.90 45.51 -16.80
N ILE A 14 4.45 46.16 -15.76
CA ILE A 14 4.49 45.60 -14.41
C ILE A 14 3.08 45.41 -13.86
N ALA A 15 2.21 46.43 -13.98
CA ALA A 15 0.84 46.34 -13.52
C ALA A 15 0.05 45.23 -14.24
N TRP A 16 0.25 45.09 -15.55
CA TRP A 16 -0.34 44.02 -16.35
C TRP A 16 0.13 42.64 -15.90
N PHE A 17 1.43 42.47 -15.67
CA PHE A 17 1.99 41.21 -15.17
C PHE A 17 1.39 40.81 -13.82
N LEU A 18 1.30 41.75 -12.87
CA LEU A 18 0.69 41.51 -11.57
C LEU A 18 -0.80 41.18 -11.68
N PHE A 19 -1.53 41.88 -12.56
CA PHE A 19 -2.94 41.64 -12.81
C PHE A 19 -3.17 40.22 -13.34
N VAL A 20 -2.39 39.80 -14.35
CA VAL A 20 -2.45 38.43 -14.90
C VAL A 20 -2.13 37.41 -13.81
N GLY A 21 -1.09 37.65 -13.00
CA GLY A 21 -0.77 36.79 -11.85
C GLY A 21 -1.93 36.65 -10.88
N LEU A 22 -2.61 37.76 -10.54
CA LEU A 22 -3.76 37.75 -9.65
C LEU A 22 -4.95 36.99 -10.25
N VAL A 23 -5.20 37.15 -11.55
CA VAL A 23 -6.25 36.40 -12.27
C VAL A 23 -5.98 34.91 -12.22
N VAL A 24 -4.74 34.48 -12.44
CA VAL A 24 -4.35 33.06 -12.34
C VAL A 24 -4.57 32.53 -10.92
N VAL A 25 -4.14 33.27 -9.89
CA VAL A 25 -4.34 32.89 -8.48
C VAL A 25 -5.83 32.79 -8.15
N ALA A 26 -6.64 33.75 -8.60
CA ALA A 26 -8.09 33.72 -8.38
C ALA A 26 -8.75 32.51 -9.04
N LEU A 27 -8.32 32.14 -10.26
CA LEU A 27 -8.80 30.96 -10.96
C LEU A 27 -8.45 29.67 -10.21
N LEU A 28 -7.20 29.54 -9.75
CA LEU A 28 -6.75 28.37 -8.97
C LEU A 28 -7.51 28.24 -7.65
N LEU A 29 -7.67 29.34 -6.90
CA LEU A 29 -8.45 29.35 -5.66
C LEU A 29 -9.93 29.04 -5.91
N GLY A 30 -10.49 29.54 -7.02
CA GLY A 30 -11.85 29.22 -7.45
C GLY A 30 -12.04 27.72 -7.70
N GLY A 31 -11.12 27.11 -8.45
CA GLY A 31 -11.11 25.68 -8.73
C GLY A 31 -10.96 24.84 -7.45
N PHE A 32 -10.03 25.22 -6.58
CA PHE A 32 -9.83 24.58 -5.29
C PHE A 32 -11.09 24.63 -4.41
N LYS A 33 -11.71 25.82 -4.29
CA LYS A 33 -12.95 26.00 -3.52
C LYS A 33 -14.12 25.21 -4.10
N LEU A 34 -14.20 25.09 -5.43
CA LEU A 34 -15.19 24.25 -6.09
C LEU A 34 -14.99 22.77 -5.73
N GLY A 35 -13.75 22.27 -5.81
CA GLY A 35 -13.40 20.91 -5.40
C GLY A 35 -13.72 20.63 -3.93
N GLN A 36 -13.40 21.56 -3.03
CA GLN A 36 -13.78 21.47 -1.62
C GLN A 36 -15.30 21.40 -1.44
N ARG A 37 -16.07 22.21 -2.17
CA ARG A 37 -17.54 22.21 -2.10
C ARG A 37 -18.15 20.90 -2.63
N VAL A 38 -17.52 20.27 -3.62
CA VAL A 38 -17.93 18.95 -4.12
C VAL A 38 -17.68 17.89 -3.04
N ARG A 39 -16.46 17.83 -2.48
CA ARG A 39 -16.11 16.88 -1.41
C ARG A 39 -16.96 17.06 -0.16
N ALA A 40 -17.37 18.29 0.17
CA ALA A 40 -18.23 18.56 1.32
C ALA A 40 -19.66 18.02 1.18
N LYS A 41 -20.08 17.60 -0.03
CA LYS A 41 -21.35 16.91 -0.24
C LYS A 41 -21.24 15.40 -0.02
N GLU A 42 -20.02 14.87 0.02
CA GLU A 42 -19.79 13.46 0.35
C GLU A 42 -19.99 13.25 1.86
N PRO A 43 -20.47 12.07 2.28
CA PRO A 43 -20.54 11.75 3.70
C PRO A 43 -19.13 11.86 4.34
N PRO A 44 -19.05 12.25 5.62
CA PRO A 44 -17.78 12.30 6.31
C PRO A 44 -17.14 10.90 6.34
N PRO A 45 -15.79 10.81 6.41
CA PRO A 45 -15.13 9.54 6.67
C PRO A 45 -15.72 8.87 7.91
N PRO A 46 -15.85 7.53 7.92
CA PRO A 46 -16.43 6.81 9.03
C PRO A 46 -15.65 7.10 10.32
N THR A 47 -16.39 7.37 11.38
CA THR A 47 -15.85 7.56 12.73
C THR A 47 -15.28 6.25 13.27
N THR A 48 -14.41 6.31 14.29
CA THR A 48 -13.80 5.11 14.89
C THR A 48 -14.84 4.11 15.38
N GLU A 49 -15.98 4.58 15.89
CA GLU A 49 -17.07 3.72 16.34
C GLU A 49 -17.85 3.07 15.20
N GLU A 50 -17.88 3.72 14.02
CA GLU A 50 -18.47 3.19 12.78
C GLU A 50 -17.52 2.24 12.03
N GLN A 51 -16.25 2.17 12.45
CA GLN A 51 -15.33 1.18 11.88
C GLN A 51 -15.82 -0.24 12.20
N PRO A 52 -15.66 -1.20 11.28
CA PRO A 52 -15.95 -2.60 11.55
C PRO A 52 -15.16 -3.09 12.77
N HIS A 53 -15.87 -3.49 13.81
CA HIS A 53 -15.28 -4.14 14.98
C HIS A 53 -15.01 -5.61 14.68
N LEU A 54 -14.08 -6.21 15.44
CA LEU A 54 -13.88 -7.66 15.40
C LEU A 54 -15.21 -8.36 15.72
N PRO A 55 -15.54 -9.46 15.02
CA PRO A 55 -16.70 -10.26 15.38
C PRO A 55 -16.52 -10.86 16.78
N ASN A 56 -17.62 -11.30 17.40
CA ASN A 56 -17.61 -11.85 18.77
C ASN A 56 -16.60 -13.00 18.98
N GLY A 57 -16.21 -13.71 17.90
CA GLY A 57 -15.21 -14.77 17.92
C GLY A 57 -13.74 -14.30 17.82
N GLY A 58 -13.48 -12.99 17.82
CA GLY A 58 -12.16 -12.42 17.59
C GLY A 58 -11.84 -12.23 16.10
N ALA A 59 -10.59 -11.89 15.78
CA ALA A 59 -10.18 -11.72 14.39
C ALA A 59 -10.35 -13.04 13.61
N VAL A 60 -10.94 -12.97 12.42
CA VAL A 60 -10.88 -14.10 11.48
C VAL A 60 -9.43 -14.17 10.98
N TYR A 61 -8.72 -15.19 11.42
CA TYR A 61 -7.37 -15.43 10.96
C TYR A 61 -7.39 -15.97 9.52
N GLU A 62 -6.35 -15.63 8.77
CA GLU A 62 -6.12 -16.23 7.46
C GLU A 62 -5.89 -17.75 7.59
N VAL A 63 -6.63 -18.53 6.80
CA VAL A 63 -6.34 -19.96 6.63
C VAL A 63 -5.10 -20.03 5.74
N ARG A 64 -3.95 -20.30 6.35
CA ARG A 64 -2.71 -20.54 5.61
C ARG A 64 -2.68 -22.01 5.19
N GLU A 65 -2.92 -22.27 3.92
CA GLU A 65 -2.70 -23.58 3.32
C GLU A 65 -1.26 -23.68 2.81
N GLU A 66 -0.51 -24.66 3.33
CA GLU A 66 0.78 -25.04 2.73
C GLU A 66 0.53 -25.95 1.54
N ARG A 67 1.21 -25.68 0.44
CA ARG A 67 1.09 -26.43 -0.81
C ARG A 67 2.27 -27.39 -0.92
N ASP A 68 2.01 -28.63 -1.31
CA ASP A 68 3.09 -29.57 -1.58
C ASP A 68 3.99 -29.00 -2.70
N PRO A 69 5.31 -28.93 -2.49
CA PRO A 69 6.23 -28.45 -3.50
C PRO A 69 6.25 -29.41 -4.69
N VAL A 70 6.23 -28.87 -5.90
CA VAL A 70 6.47 -29.69 -7.09
C VAL A 70 7.97 -29.84 -7.29
N GLU A 71 8.43 -31.08 -7.43
CA GLU A 71 9.82 -31.38 -7.76
C GLU A 71 10.17 -30.80 -9.14
N ILE A 72 11.14 -29.88 -9.17
CA ILE A 72 11.69 -29.33 -10.40
C ILE A 72 13.07 -29.95 -10.61
N PRO A 73 13.38 -30.48 -11.81
CA PRO A 73 14.72 -30.99 -12.11
C PRO A 73 15.81 -29.94 -11.87
N GLU A 74 17.01 -30.36 -11.47
CA GLU A 74 18.15 -29.46 -11.20
C GLU A 74 18.53 -28.57 -12.40
N GLY A 75 18.27 -29.03 -13.62
CA GLY A 75 18.49 -28.26 -14.86
C GLY A 75 17.43 -27.19 -15.15
N GLY A 76 16.39 -27.06 -14.31
CA GLY A 76 15.24 -26.20 -14.52
C GLY A 76 14.30 -26.70 -15.63
N LEU A 77 13.17 -26.02 -15.77
CA LEU A 77 12.19 -26.25 -16.85
C LEU A 77 11.99 -24.96 -17.64
N ARG A 78 11.96 -25.05 -18.97
CA ARG A 78 11.53 -23.92 -19.81
C ARG A 78 10.01 -23.74 -19.67
N PRO A 79 9.46 -22.55 -19.96
CA PRO A 79 8.03 -22.28 -19.76
C PRO A 79 7.06 -23.25 -20.45
N HIS A 80 7.44 -23.83 -21.60
CA HIS A 80 6.64 -24.83 -22.32
C HIS A 80 6.80 -26.26 -21.78
N GLU A 81 7.78 -26.49 -20.92
CA GLU A 81 8.05 -27.77 -20.24
C GLU A 81 7.39 -27.82 -18.86
N MET A 82 6.91 -26.67 -18.36
CA MET A 82 6.15 -26.60 -17.12
C MET A 82 4.71 -27.08 -17.32
N GLN A 83 4.29 -28.04 -16.50
CA GLN A 83 2.91 -28.52 -16.51
C GLN A 83 1.94 -27.36 -16.20
N GLY A 84 0.86 -27.27 -16.98
CA GLY A 84 -0.14 -26.20 -16.81
C GLY A 84 0.39 -24.79 -17.09
N TYR A 85 1.47 -24.63 -17.88
CA TYR A 85 2.12 -23.33 -18.13
C TYR A 85 2.63 -22.64 -16.86
N GLY A 86 3.11 -23.43 -15.89
CA GLY A 86 3.53 -22.94 -14.58
C GLY A 86 2.39 -22.82 -13.57
N ASN A 87 1.15 -23.14 -13.95
CA ASN A 87 0.07 -23.40 -13.01
C ASN A 87 0.14 -24.86 -12.54
N PHE A 88 1.15 -25.14 -11.72
CA PHE A 88 1.23 -26.42 -11.02
C PHE A 88 -0.02 -26.55 -10.16
N GLY A 89 -0.90 -27.50 -10.52
CA GLY A 89 -2.09 -27.80 -9.73
C GLY A 89 -1.65 -28.39 -8.41
N SER A 90 -1.38 -27.56 -7.42
CA SER A 90 -0.92 -28.04 -6.14
C SER A 90 -2.14 -28.35 -5.26
N THR A 91 -2.12 -29.52 -4.66
CA THR A 91 -3.06 -29.91 -3.62
C THR A 91 -2.61 -29.34 -2.29
N THR A 92 -3.57 -29.08 -1.40
CA THR A 92 -3.27 -28.76 -0.01
C THR A 92 -2.46 -29.92 0.59
N SER A 93 -1.35 -29.61 1.25
CA SER A 93 -0.52 -30.65 1.87
C SER A 93 -1.31 -31.39 2.95
N SER A 94 -1.12 -32.71 3.03
CA SER A 94 -1.64 -33.51 4.14
C SER A 94 -0.84 -33.31 5.44
N HIS A 95 0.39 -32.77 5.34
CA HIS A 95 1.34 -32.57 6.44
C HIS A 95 1.96 -31.17 6.35
N PRO A 96 1.16 -30.09 6.48
CA PRO A 96 1.59 -28.72 6.21
C PRO A 96 2.73 -28.24 7.12
N GLU A 97 2.80 -28.72 8.36
CA GLU A 97 3.87 -28.33 9.28
C GLU A 97 5.21 -28.97 8.92
N ASP A 98 5.21 -30.18 8.37
CA ASP A 98 6.46 -30.84 7.95
C ASP A 98 7.00 -30.18 6.67
N VAL A 99 6.12 -29.86 5.72
CA VAL A 99 6.48 -29.11 4.51
C VAL A 99 7.02 -27.71 4.86
N ARG A 100 6.39 -27.03 5.83
CA ARG A 100 6.90 -25.75 6.34
C ARG A 100 8.29 -25.92 6.96
N LYS A 101 8.46 -26.88 7.86
CA LYS A 101 9.76 -27.15 8.50
C LYS A 101 10.84 -27.45 7.49
N GLU A 102 10.55 -28.23 6.45
CA GLU A 102 11.50 -28.55 5.38
C GLU A 102 11.86 -27.31 4.55
N ARG A 103 10.88 -26.48 4.20
CA ARG A 103 11.12 -25.18 3.55
C ARG A 103 12.01 -24.29 4.42
N GLU A 104 11.74 -24.23 5.72
CA GLU A 104 12.44 -23.37 6.68
C GLU A 104 13.80 -23.93 7.12
N ALA A 105 14.03 -25.24 7.00
CA ALA A 105 15.26 -25.91 7.44
C ALA A 105 16.53 -25.43 6.72
N GLY A 106 16.38 -24.81 5.54
CA GLY A 106 17.48 -24.19 4.78
C GLY A 106 17.68 -22.69 5.03
N TYR A 107 16.81 -22.04 5.81
CA TYR A 107 16.93 -20.62 6.13
C TYR A 107 17.54 -20.46 7.52
N GLU A 108 18.79 -20.00 7.61
CA GLU A 108 19.32 -19.48 8.87
C GLU A 108 18.48 -18.26 9.28
N GLN A 109 17.77 -18.37 10.40
CA GLN A 109 17.02 -17.26 10.96
C GLN A 109 18.04 -16.17 11.34
N PRO A 110 18.00 -14.97 10.74
CA PRO A 110 18.94 -13.93 11.11
C PRO A 110 18.76 -13.60 12.59
N GLU A 111 19.85 -13.62 13.38
CA GLU A 111 19.86 -13.20 14.78
C GLU A 111 19.57 -11.69 14.86
N GLY A 112 18.29 -11.34 14.79
CA GLY A 112 17.77 -9.99 14.95
C GLY A 112 16.83 -9.91 16.16
N PRO A 113 16.49 -8.69 16.62
CA PRO A 113 15.41 -8.53 17.58
C PRO A 113 14.17 -9.25 17.04
N GLY A 114 13.57 -10.12 17.87
CA GLY A 114 12.40 -10.89 17.48
C GLY A 114 11.29 -10.01 16.88
N PRO A 115 10.38 -10.57 16.07
CA PRO A 115 9.33 -9.82 15.41
C PRO A 115 8.66 -8.86 16.39
N HIS A 116 8.60 -7.58 16.04
CA HIS A 116 7.97 -6.59 16.89
C HIS A 116 6.55 -7.06 17.21
N PRO A 117 6.12 -7.00 18.48
CA PRO A 117 4.75 -7.34 18.85
C PRO A 117 3.81 -6.54 17.96
N GLN A 118 2.97 -7.22 17.18
CA GLN A 118 1.99 -6.50 16.37
C GLN A 118 1.05 -5.79 17.35
N PRO A 119 0.71 -4.51 17.13
CA PRO A 119 -0.23 -3.80 17.98
C PRO A 119 -1.54 -4.58 18.09
N GLY A 120 -1.88 -5.05 19.29
CA GLY A 120 -3.07 -5.88 19.56
C GLY A 120 -2.83 -7.38 19.68
N SER A 121 -1.59 -7.88 19.56
CA SER A 121 -1.29 -9.29 19.84
C SER A 121 -1.44 -9.62 21.35
N PRO A 122 -1.99 -10.80 21.70
CA PRO A 122 -1.95 -11.32 23.07
C PRO A 122 -0.52 -11.38 23.64
N PRO A 123 -0.34 -11.22 24.97
CA PRO A 123 0.98 -11.12 25.61
C PRO A 123 1.89 -12.35 25.43
N ASP A 124 1.36 -13.47 24.95
CA ASP A 124 2.03 -14.75 24.70
C ASP A 124 2.24 -15.08 23.21
N ALA A 125 1.82 -14.20 22.29
CA ALA A 125 1.87 -14.44 20.85
C ALA A 125 3.29 -14.67 20.27
N GLY A 126 4.34 -14.35 21.02
CA GLY A 126 5.74 -14.60 20.65
C GLY A 126 6.44 -15.70 21.46
N ARG A 127 5.75 -16.39 22.39
CA ARG A 127 6.38 -17.36 23.31
C ARG A 127 6.05 -18.82 22.98
N GLY A 128 5.10 -19.10 22.08
CA GLY A 128 4.48 -20.42 21.96
C GLY A 128 4.75 -21.24 20.69
N ALA A 129 5.51 -20.75 19.70
CA ALA A 129 5.63 -21.45 18.40
C ALA A 129 6.77 -22.49 18.32
N HIS A 130 7.41 -22.83 19.44
CA HIS A 130 8.46 -23.86 19.51
C HIS A 130 8.07 -24.92 20.56
N ALA A 131 7.16 -25.82 20.20
CA ALA A 131 6.96 -27.10 20.86
C ALA A 131 6.54 -28.15 19.82
#